data_AF-A0AAU6NFK2-F1
#
_entry.id   AF-A0AAU6NFK2-F1
#
_cell.length_a   1.000
_cell.length_b   1.000
_cell.length_c   1.000
_cell.angle_alpha   90.00
_cell.angle_beta   90.00
_cell.angle_gamma   90.00
#
_symmetry.space_group_name_H-M   'P 1'
#
loop_
_entity.id
_entity.type
_entity.pdbx_description
1 polymer ?
#
loop_
_entity_poly.entity_id
_entity_poly.type
_entity_poly.pdbx_seq_one_letter_code
_entity_poly.pdbx_strand_id
1 'polypeptide(L)'
;MTVMTLDVIQKQPTALRGLVCKYLAQPRWQDTCDFYNQMMERERLTVCFHAQLKQRHSVMRLEEMTEADRERLVCALDELRNAFARHRQLGVSKATFISRLTVSQRRSLFLHAGLTEQEFMMPHWRLNEEGCYWRDKLFRALRELFSLFEYAPTILTSVKPEQYLH
;
A
#
# COMPACT_ATOMS: atom_id res chain seq x y z
N MET A 1 -7.01 7.03 -11.42
CA MET A 1 -6.30 5.74 -11.47
C MET A 1 -4.81 6.01 -11.48
N THR A 2 -4.10 5.47 -10.52
CA THR A 2 -2.65 5.63 -10.33
C THR A 2 -1.91 4.29 -10.37
N VAL A 3 -2.66 3.18 -10.47
CA VAL A 3 -2.15 1.84 -10.73
C VAL A 3 -2.35 1.49 -12.20
N MET A 4 -1.32 0.95 -12.82
CA MET A 4 -1.38 0.31 -14.13
C MET A 4 -1.48 -1.20 -13.94
N THR A 5 -2.66 -1.76 -14.21
CA THR A 5 -2.90 -3.21 -14.27
C THR A 5 -2.93 -3.68 -15.73
N LEU A 6 -2.95 -5.00 -15.93
CA LEU A 6 -2.99 -5.55 -17.29
C LEU A 6 -4.31 -5.17 -17.99
N ASP A 7 -5.43 -5.23 -17.27
CA ASP A 7 -6.73 -4.78 -17.76
C ASP A 7 -6.73 -3.30 -18.18
N VAL A 8 -6.10 -2.43 -17.40
CA VAL A 8 -5.97 -0.99 -17.73
C VAL A 8 -5.14 -0.80 -18.99
N ILE A 9 -4.05 -1.56 -19.16
CA ILE A 9 -3.18 -1.46 -20.33
C ILE A 9 -3.89 -2.00 -21.57
N GLN A 10 -4.54 -3.16 -21.49
CA GLN A 10 -5.22 -3.79 -22.63
C GLN A 10 -6.35 -2.93 -23.21
N LYS A 11 -6.96 -2.06 -22.39
CA LYS A 11 -7.97 -1.08 -22.84
C LYS A 11 -7.37 0.12 -23.59
N GLN A 12 -6.05 0.29 -23.61
CA GLN A 12 -5.39 1.39 -24.31
C GLN A 12 -5.18 1.07 -25.81
N PRO A 13 -5.24 2.09 -26.69
CA PRO A 13 -4.91 1.92 -28.11
C PRO A 13 -3.50 1.34 -28.30
N THR A 14 -3.34 0.44 -29.26
CA THR A 14 -2.05 -0.24 -29.54
C THR A 14 -0.89 0.74 -29.76
N ALA A 15 -1.13 1.86 -30.46
CA ALA A 15 -0.11 2.89 -30.66
C ALA A 15 0.34 3.54 -29.33
N LEU A 16 -0.60 3.80 -28.41
CA LEU A 16 -0.27 4.33 -27.08
C LEU A 16 0.51 3.30 -26.26
N ARG A 17 0.08 2.02 -26.27
CA ARG A 17 0.82 0.94 -25.60
C ARG A 17 2.25 0.83 -26.11
N GLY A 18 2.46 0.94 -27.42
CA GLY A 18 3.79 0.93 -28.03
C GLY A 18 4.67 2.10 -27.57
N LEU A 19 4.13 3.31 -27.49
CA LEU A 19 4.85 4.48 -26.97
C LEU A 19 5.19 4.33 -25.48
N VAL A 20 4.23 3.89 -24.65
CA VAL A 20 4.46 3.66 -23.23
C VAL A 20 5.50 2.55 -23.02
N CYS A 21 5.42 1.46 -23.76
CA CYS A 21 6.40 0.37 -23.75
C CYS A 21 7.81 0.90 -24.03
N LYS A 22 7.97 1.73 -25.07
CA LYS A 22 9.27 2.22 -25.52
C LYS A 22 9.93 3.20 -24.54
N TYR A 23 9.15 4.04 -23.86
CA TYR A 23 9.69 5.17 -23.10
C TYR A 23 9.46 5.12 -21.59
N LEU A 24 8.41 4.45 -21.13
CA LEU A 24 7.91 4.62 -19.75
C LEU A 24 7.71 3.31 -18.99
N ALA A 25 7.50 2.18 -19.67
CA ALA A 25 7.20 0.92 -19.02
C ALA A 25 8.34 0.43 -18.13
N GLN A 26 9.59 0.46 -18.63
CA GLN A 26 10.76 0.01 -17.87
C GLN A 26 11.02 0.86 -16.62
N PRO A 27 11.09 2.21 -16.70
CA PRO A 27 11.26 3.04 -15.50
C PRO A 27 10.14 2.84 -14.48
N ARG A 28 8.87 2.83 -14.91
CA ARG A 28 7.72 2.66 -13.99
C ARG A 28 7.72 1.31 -13.29
N TRP A 29 8.07 0.25 -14.03
CA TRP A 29 8.24 -1.08 -13.47
C TRP A 29 9.33 -1.09 -12.41
N GLN A 30 10.51 -0.53 -12.74
CA GLN A 30 11.64 -0.47 -11.81
C GLN A 30 11.30 0.34 -10.55
N ASP A 31 10.67 1.51 -10.69
CA ASP A 31 10.25 2.34 -9.55
C ASP A 31 9.31 1.58 -8.60
N THR A 32 8.38 0.79 -9.16
CA THR A 32 7.44 -0.02 -8.35
C THR A 32 8.17 -1.16 -7.64
N CYS A 33 9.07 -1.85 -8.35
CA CYS A 33 9.91 -2.91 -7.78
C CYS A 33 10.80 -2.37 -6.67
N ASP A 34 11.52 -1.29 -6.92
CA ASP A 34 12.44 -0.68 -5.96
C ASP A 34 11.70 -0.21 -4.72
N PHE A 35 10.55 0.46 -4.89
CA PHE A 35 9.74 0.89 -3.76
C PHE A 35 9.31 -0.28 -2.88
N TYR A 36 8.79 -1.38 -3.46
CA TYR A 36 8.38 -2.55 -2.68
C TYR A 36 9.57 -3.32 -2.08
N ASN A 37 10.63 -3.53 -2.86
CA ASN A 37 11.77 -4.36 -2.45
C ASN A 37 12.65 -3.69 -1.39
N GLN A 38 12.67 -2.36 -1.33
CA GLN A 38 13.38 -1.59 -0.29
C GLN A 38 12.63 -1.53 1.04
N MET A 39 11.34 -1.89 1.07
CA MET A 39 10.57 -1.96 2.31
C MET A 39 11.16 -2.99 3.28
N MET A 40 11.10 -2.67 4.57
CA MET A 40 11.36 -3.62 5.64
C MET A 40 10.32 -4.75 5.62
N GLU A 41 10.67 -5.92 6.13
CA GLU A 41 9.77 -7.08 6.14
C GLU A 41 8.44 -6.77 6.85
N ARG A 42 8.45 -6.02 7.96
CA ARG A 42 7.23 -5.58 8.67
C ARG A 42 6.30 -4.72 7.79
N GLU A 43 6.87 -3.87 6.94
CA GLU A 43 6.11 -3.05 6.01
C GLU A 43 5.52 -3.92 4.90
N ARG A 44 6.32 -4.84 4.33
CA ARG A 44 5.84 -5.82 3.34
C ARG A 44 4.75 -6.72 3.90
N LEU A 45 4.88 -7.18 5.14
CA LEU A 45 3.84 -7.93 5.86
C LEU A 45 2.52 -7.15 5.93
N THR A 46 2.60 -5.85 6.20
CA THR A 46 1.42 -4.98 6.30
C THR A 46 0.71 -4.83 4.95
N VAL A 47 1.48 -4.62 3.88
CA VAL A 47 0.95 -4.52 2.52
C VAL A 47 0.39 -5.86 2.05
N CYS A 48 1.10 -6.97 2.29
CA CYS A 48 0.63 -8.32 1.96
C CYS A 48 -0.67 -8.66 2.70
N PHE A 49 -0.78 -8.31 3.98
CA PHE A 49 -2.01 -8.48 4.75
C PHE A 49 -3.16 -7.68 4.13
N HIS A 50 -2.92 -6.42 3.76
CA HIS A 50 -3.94 -5.60 3.09
C HIS A 50 -4.38 -6.19 1.75
N ALA A 51 -3.43 -6.72 0.98
CA ALA A 51 -3.66 -7.43 -0.27
C ALA A 51 -4.33 -8.81 -0.10
N GLN A 52 -4.54 -9.26 1.15
CA GLN A 52 -5.01 -10.60 1.51
C GLN A 52 -4.12 -11.73 0.94
N LEU A 53 -2.81 -11.48 0.89
CA LEU A 53 -1.79 -12.44 0.52
C LEU A 53 -1.26 -13.18 1.76
N LYS A 54 -0.79 -14.40 1.56
CA LYS A 54 -0.16 -15.19 2.63
C LYS A 54 1.12 -14.50 3.13
N GLN A 55 1.46 -14.71 4.40
CA GLN A 55 2.65 -14.13 5.03
C GLN A 55 3.94 -14.35 4.24
N ARG A 56 4.10 -15.52 3.61
CA ARG A 56 5.27 -15.88 2.78
C ARG A 56 5.59 -14.88 1.65
N HIS A 57 4.62 -14.10 1.19
CA HIS A 57 4.86 -13.13 0.11
C HIS A 57 5.66 -11.91 0.61
N SER A 58 5.70 -11.67 1.92
CA SER A 58 6.47 -10.55 2.50
C SER A 58 7.99 -10.69 2.34
N VAL A 59 8.48 -11.92 2.13
CA VAL A 59 9.91 -12.19 1.87
C VAL A 59 10.22 -12.36 0.39
N MET A 60 9.20 -12.37 -0.48
CA MET A 60 9.39 -12.40 -1.93
C MET A 60 9.66 -10.99 -2.46
N ARG A 61 10.39 -10.92 -3.57
CA ARG A 61 10.48 -9.70 -4.37
C ARG A 61 9.25 -9.54 -5.26
N LEU A 62 8.94 -8.32 -5.67
CA LEU A 62 7.77 -8.05 -6.52
C LEU A 62 7.81 -8.83 -7.84
N GLU A 63 9.00 -8.98 -8.41
CA GLU A 63 9.25 -9.61 -9.70
C GLU A 63 9.06 -11.13 -9.69
N GLU A 64 9.13 -11.74 -8.50
CA GLU A 64 9.00 -13.19 -8.23
C GLU A 64 7.54 -13.62 -8.03
N MET A 65 6.63 -12.66 -7.79
CA MET A 65 5.23 -12.95 -7.57
C MET A 65 4.52 -13.33 -8.87
N THR A 66 3.46 -14.13 -8.76
CA THR A 66 2.55 -14.37 -9.89
C THR A 66 1.91 -13.05 -10.33
N GLU A 67 1.46 -12.99 -11.59
CA GLU A 67 0.78 -11.78 -12.10
C GLU A 67 -0.40 -11.36 -11.22
N ALA A 68 -1.23 -12.33 -10.81
CA ALA A 68 -2.39 -12.10 -9.95
C ALA A 68 -1.99 -11.59 -8.55
N ASP A 69 -0.98 -12.19 -7.93
CA ASP A 69 -0.52 -11.74 -6.60
C ASP A 69 0.09 -10.34 -6.66
N ARG A 70 0.87 -10.08 -7.71
CA ARG A 70 1.48 -8.78 -7.94
C ARG A 70 0.44 -7.69 -8.19
N GLU A 71 -0.59 -7.97 -8.99
CA GLU A 71 -1.68 -7.03 -9.20
C GLU A 71 -2.39 -6.70 -7.89
N ARG A 72 -2.73 -7.71 -7.08
CA ARG A 72 -3.34 -7.50 -5.77
C ARG A 72 -2.45 -6.67 -4.84
N LEU A 73 -1.15 -6.95 -4.82
CA LEU A 73 -0.18 -6.22 -4.01
C LEU A 73 -0.07 -4.75 -4.44
N VAL A 74 0.02 -4.49 -5.74
CA VAL A 74 0.14 -3.13 -6.28
C VAL A 74 -1.14 -2.33 -6.07
N CYS A 75 -2.31 -2.95 -6.20
CA CYS A 75 -3.58 -2.34 -5.81
C CYS A 75 -3.61 -1.99 -4.33
N ALA A 76 -3.17 -2.91 -3.46
CA ALA A 76 -3.08 -2.66 -2.02
C ALA A 76 -2.11 -1.52 -1.67
N LEU A 77 -0.97 -1.42 -2.37
CA LEU A 77 -0.03 -0.31 -2.23
C LEU A 77 -0.69 1.02 -2.56
N ASP A 78 -1.49 1.09 -3.62
CA ASP A 78 -2.20 2.31 -4.01
C ASP A 78 -3.29 2.70 -3.01
N GLU A 79 -4.08 1.73 -2.54
CA GLU A 79 -5.10 1.95 -1.51
C GLU A 79 -4.50 2.52 -0.21
N LEU A 80 -3.40 1.91 0.27
CA LEU A 80 -2.68 2.38 1.45
C LEU A 80 -2.02 3.74 1.18
N ARG A 81 -1.35 3.92 0.05
CA ARG A 81 -0.73 5.21 -0.32
C ARG A 81 -1.77 6.33 -0.32
N ASN A 82 -2.94 6.11 -0.91
CA ASN A 82 -4.01 7.11 -0.97
C ASN A 82 -4.54 7.45 0.43
N ALA A 83 -4.58 6.48 1.35
CA ALA A 83 -4.98 6.72 2.73
C ALA A 83 -3.91 7.49 3.53
N PHE A 84 -2.64 7.08 3.44
CA PHE A 84 -1.59 7.53 4.35
C PHE A 84 -0.77 8.73 3.82
N ALA A 85 -0.60 8.90 2.50
CA ALA A 85 0.17 10.02 1.94
C ALA A 85 -0.50 11.38 2.13
N ARG A 86 -1.84 11.42 2.29
CA ARG A 86 -2.63 12.67 2.36
C ARG A 86 -2.71 13.30 3.76
N HIS A 87 -2.10 12.70 4.78
CA HIS A 87 -2.33 13.13 6.17
C HIS A 87 -1.91 14.57 6.45
N ARG A 88 -0.81 15.05 5.84
CA ARG A 88 -0.31 16.43 6.07
C ARG A 88 -1.32 17.51 5.67
N GLN A 89 -2.32 17.19 4.84
CA GLN A 89 -3.31 18.15 4.37
C GLN A 89 -4.52 18.27 5.30
N LEU A 90 -4.72 17.36 6.26
CA LEU A 90 -6.03 17.21 6.91
C LEU A 90 -6.21 18.01 8.20
N GLY A 91 -5.16 18.52 8.85
CA GLY A 91 -5.28 19.36 10.06
C GLY A 91 -6.09 18.76 11.23
N VAL A 92 -6.41 17.46 11.18
CA VAL A 92 -7.27 16.76 12.14
C VAL A 92 -6.44 15.97 13.14
N SER A 93 -7.04 15.67 14.29
CA SER A 93 -6.43 14.77 15.28
C SER A 93 -6.17 13.38 14.68
N LYS A 94 -5.17 12.65 15.22
CA LYS A 94 -4.88 11.28 14.81
C LYS A 94 -6.07 10.34 15.02
N ALA A 95 -6.82 10.50 16.12
CA ALA A 95 -8.01 9.71 16.40
C ALA A 95 -9.11 9.93 15.34
N THR A 96 -9.34 11.18 14.95
CA THR A 96 -10.27 11.56 13.86
C THR A 96 -9.80 11.04 12.50
N PHE A 97 -8.49 11.04 12.25
CA PHE A 97 -7.95 10.43 11.03
C PHE A 97 -8.24 8.92 10.99
N ILE A 98 -7.94 8.20 12.08
CA ILE A 98 -8.14 6.75 12.18
C ILE A 98 -9.63 6.37 12.03
N SER A 99 -10.54 7.18 12.55
CA SER A 99 -11.98 6.93 12.43
C SER A 99 -12.49 7.04 10.98
N ARG A 100 -11.79 7.79 10.12
CA ARG A 100 -12.12 7.94 8.69
C ARG A 100 -11.55 6.83 7.81
N LEU A 101 -10.56 6.08 8.29
CA LEU A 101 -10.03 4.92 7.57
C LEU A 101 -11.11 3.87 7.36
N THR A 102 -11.08 3.22 6.20
CA THR A 102 -11.91 2.03 5.95
C THR A 102 -11.55 0.91 6.93
N VAL A 103 -12.42 -0.07 7.07
CA VAL A 103 -12.18 -1.23 7.94
C VAL A 103 -10.89 -1.96 7.54
N SER A 104 -10.63 -2.16 6.25
CA SER A 104 -9.41 -2.82 5.76
C SER A 104 -8.15 -2.02 6.06
N GLN A 105 -8.16 -0.71 5.83
CA GLN A 105 -7.03 0.19 6.11
C GLN A 105 -6.73 0.25 7.62
N ARG A 106 -7.77 0.32 8.45
CA ARG A 106 -7.63 0.32 9.91
C ARG A 106 -7.06 -1.01 10.41
N ARG A 107 -7.53 -2.15 9.90
CA ARG A 107 -6.95 -3.46 10.22
C ARG A 107 -5.47 -3.53 9.86
N SER A 108 -5.07 -3.02 8.69
CA SER A 108 -3.66 -2.95 8.30
C SER A 108 -2.84 -2.08 9.25
N LEU A 109 -3.36 -0.93 9.69
CA LEU A 109 -2.68 -0.09 10.69
C LEU A 109 -2.52 -0.79 12.04
N PHE A 110 -3.56 -1.48 12.52
CA PHE A 110 -3.52 -2.20 13.79
C PHE A 110 -2.55 -3.38 13.74
N LEU A 111 -2.57 -4.15 12.64
CA LEU A 111 -1.57 -5.18 12.38
C LEU A 111 -0.16 -4.58 12.37
N HIS A 112 0.04 -3.48 11.65
CA HIS A 112 1.34 -2.81 11.59
C HIS A 112 1.81 -2.43 13.00
N ALA A 113 0.92 -1.96 13.86
CA ALA A 113 1.20 -1.61 15.25
C ALA A 113 1.45 -2.81 16.19
N GLY A 114 1.32 -4.04 15.69
CA GLY A 114 1.42 -5.27 16.49
C GLY A 114 0.25 -5.42 17.48
N LEU A 115 -0.91 -4.84 17.13
CA LEU A 115 -2.14 -4.96 17.91
C LEU A 115 -2.98 -6.13 17.39
N THR A 116 -3.81 -6.69 18.27
CA THR A 116 -4.64 -7.86 17.98
C THR A 116 -6.07 -7.45 17.63
N GLU A 117 -6.90 -8.44 17.29
CA GLU A 117 -8.34 -8.21 17.08
C GLU A 117 -9.01 -7.66 18.35
N GLN A 118 -8.48 -7.96 19.55
CA GLN A 118 -9.02 -7.43 20.80
C GLN A 118 -8.95 -5.89 20.83
N GLU A 119 -7.80 -5.31 20.52
CA GLU A 119 -7.67 -3.85 20.44
C GLU A 119 -8.47 -3.27 19.27
N PHE A 120 -8.53 -3.97 18.14
CA PHE A 120 -9.30 -3.53 16.97
C PHE A 120 -10.80 -3.41 17.25
N MET A 121 -11.36 -4.32 18.05
CA MET A 121 -12.77 -4.31 18.44
C MET A 121 -13.09 -3.27 19.51
N MET A 122 -12.08 -2.68 20.16
CA MET A 122 -12.31 -1.59 21.11
C MET A 122 -12.76 -0.32 20.37
N PRO A 123 -13.62 0.50 20.98
CA PRO A 123 -14.04 1.75 20.37
C PRO A 123 -12.88 2.72 20.14
N HIS A 124 -12.85 3.35 18.97
CA HIS A 124 -11.79 4.27 18.58
C HIS A 124 -11.67 5.52 19.49
N TRP A 125 -12.75 5.94 20.16
CA TRP A 125 -12.70 7.06 21.10
C TRP A 125 -11.83 6.79 22.33
N ARG A 126 -11.53 5.53 22.65
CA ARG A 126 -10.60 5.17 23.72
C ARG A 126 -9.20 5.73 23.49
N LEU A 127 -8.84 6.05 22.25
CA LEU A 127 -7.58 6.75 21.93
C LEU A 127 -7.46 8.12 22.61
N ASN A 128 -8.56 8.71 23.07
CA ASN A 128 -8.57 9.98 23.80
C ASN A 128 -8.45 9.79 25.32
N GLU A 129 -8.64 8.57 25.84
CA GLU A 129 -8.54 8.26 27.28
C GLU A 129 -7.08 8.17 27.70
N GLU A 130 -6.68 8.82 28.80
CA GLU A 130 -5.29 8.78 29.30
C GLU A 130 -4.77 7.36 29.58
N GLY A 131 -5.65 6.42 29.99
CA GLY A 131 -5.30 5.03 30.29
C GLY A 131 -5.18 4.08 29.07
N CYS A 132 -5.31 4.57 27.84
CA CYS A 132 -5.27 3.71 26.65
C CYS A 132 -3.84 3.22 26.33
N TYR A 133 -3.51 2.01 26.79
CA TYR A 133 -2.17 1.40 26.70
C TYR A 133 -1.66 1.16 25.27
N TRP A 134 -2.55 1.05 24.27
CA TRP A 134 -2.20 0.76 22.88
C TRP A 134 -2.08 2.02 22.00
N ARG A 135 -2.39 3.20 22.55
CA ARG A 135 -2.41 4.48 21.81
C ARG A 135 -1.07 4.80 21.18
N ASP A 136 0.01 4.69 21.96
CA ASP A 136 1.34 5.08 21.50
C ASP A 136 1.88 4.15 20.42
N LYS A 137 1.62 2.84 20.54
CA LYS A 137 1.94 1.85 19.51
C LYS A 137 1.25 2.20 18.20
N LEU A 138 -0.05 2.51 18.26
CA LEU A 138 -0.83 2.87 17.08
C LEU A 138 -0.36 4.20 16.46
N PHE A 139 -0.09 5.22 17.27
CA PHE A 139 0.37 6.52 16.77
C PHE A 139 1.81 6.47 16.24
N ARG A 140 2.64 5.56 16.75
CA ARG A 140 3.95 5.24 16.16
C ARG A 140 3.78 4.57 14.79
N ALA A 141 3.01 3.49 14.72
CA ALA A 141 2.71 2.79 13.47
C ALA A 141 2.11 3.73 12.41
N LEU A 142 1.24 4.64 12.84
CA LEU A 142 0.65 5.65 11.95
C LEU A 142 1.71 6.57 11.34
N ARG A 143 2.68 7.03 12.13
CA ARG A 143 3.81 7.85 11.63
C ARG A 143 4.72 7.07 10.70
N GLU A 144 4.99 5.81 11.02
CA GLU A 144 5.80 4.91 10.19
C GLU A 144 5.15 4.76 8.80
N LEU A 145 3.84 4.47 8.74
CA LEU A 145 3.12 4.38 7.46
C LEU A 145 3.03 5.71 6.70
N PHE A 146 2.89 6.85 7.39
CA PHE A 146 2.96 8.15 6.72
C PHE A 146 4.32 8.38 6.07
N SER A 147 5.41 8.07 6.77
CA SER A 147 6.77 8.20 6.24
C SER A 147 7.03 7.25 5.08
N LEU A 148 6.52 6.01 5.17
CA LEU A 148 6.67 5.01 4.11
C LEU A 148 6.02 5.49 2.79
N PHE A 149 4.78 5.98 2.86
CA PHE A 149 4.02 6.35 1.66
C PHE A 149 4.28 7.78 1.17
N GLU A 150 5.05 8.58 1.89
CA GLU A 150 5.49 9.91 1.42
C GLU A 150 6.34 9.81 0.15
N TYR A 151 7.16 8.76 0.04
CA TYR A 151 8.09 8.54 -1.08
C TYR A 151 7.58 7.51 -2.10
N ALA A 152 6.30 7.15 -2.03
CA ALA A 152 5.73 6.18 -2.96
C ALA A 152 5.73 6.73 -4.41
N PRO A 153 6.05 5.89 -5.42
CA PRO A 153 5.96 6.28 -6.81
C PRO A 153 4.58 6.85 -7.17
N THR A 154 4.57 7.87 -8.03
CA THR A 154 3.32 8.48 -8.51
C THR A 154 2.50 7.46 -9.31
N ILE A 155 3.18 6.66 -10.13
CA ILE A 155 2.57 5.58 -10.90
C ILE A 155 3.11 4.26 -10.36
N LEU A 156 2.20 3.41 -9.91
CA LEU A 156 2.49 2.03 -9.54
C LEU A 156 2.05 1.12 -10.69
N THR A 157 2.79 0.05 -10.98
CA THR A 157 2.42 -0.87 -12.07
C THR A 157 2.61 -2.33 -11.65
N SER A 158 1.61 -3.16 -11.93
CA SER A 158 1.71 -4.61 -11.82
C SER A 158 2.10 -5.27 -13.14
N VAL A 159 2.43 -4.50 -14.18
CA VAL A 159 2.66 -5.01 -15.53
C VAL A 159 4.12 -4.86 -15.91
N LYS A 160 4.75 -5.97 -16.30
CA LYS A 160 6.14 -5.97 -16.77
C LYS A 160 6.23 -5.31 -18.15
N PRO A 161 7.38 -4.71 -18.51
CA PRO A 161 7.55 -4.02 -19.78
C PRO A 161 7.21 -4.88 -21.01
N GLU A 162 7.59 -6.16 -20.99
CA GLU A 162 7.32 -7.11 -22.07
C GLU A 162 5.81 -7.34 -22.33
N GLN A 163 4.96 -7.10 -21.33
CA GLN A 163 3.51 -7.35 -21.42
C GLN A 163 2.74 -6.22 -22.12
N TYR A 164 3.36 -5.08 -22.40
CA TYR A 164 2.68 -3.96 -23.05
C TYR A 164 2.34 -4.23 -24.52
N LEU A 165 3.08 -5.13 -25.18
CA LEU A 165 2.94 -5.44 -26.60
C LEU A 165 2.06 -6.68 -26.87
N HIS A 166 1.66 -7.38 -25.82
CA HIS A 166 0.76 -8.54 -25.88
C HIS A 166 -0.70 -8.11 -25.68
#